data_AF-X6FLY5-F1
#
_entry.id   AF-X6FLY5-F1
#
_cell.length_a   1.000
_cell.length_b   1.000
_cell.length_c   1.000
_cell.angle_alpha   90.00
_cell.angle_beta   90.00
_cell.angle_gamma   90.00
#
_symmetry.space_group_name_H-M   'P 1'
#
loop_
_entity.id
_entity.type
_entity.pdbx_description
1 polymer ?
#
loop_
_entity_poly.entity_id
_entity_poly.type
_entity_poly.pdbx_seq_one_letter_code
_entity_poly.pdbx_strand_id
1 'polypeptide(L)' 'MDFIERIFGIAPDGGDGTTELIYIAVPFAVGAILVARSWLRRAAERRR' A
#
# COMPACT_ATOMS: atom_id res chain seq x y z
N MET A 1 12.99 -15.42 4.62
CA MET A 1 12.46 -15.37 5.99
C MET A 1 11.68 -14.11 6.05
N ASP A 2 10.38 -14.31 5.93
CA ASP A 2 9.46 -13.23 5.69
C ASP A 2 9.17 -12.57 7.04
N PHE A 3 8.98 -11.24 7.08
CA PHE A 3 8.87 -10.52 8.36
C PHE A 3 7.68 -11.03 9.18
N ILE A 4 6.58 -11.37 8.50
CA ILE A 4 5.40 -11.98 9.08
C ILE A 4 5.73 -13.39 9.58
N GLU A 5 6.45 -14.18 8.79
CA GLU A 5 6.92 -15.51 9.19
C GLU A 5 7.80 -15.45 10.45
N ARG A 6 8.69 -14.45 10.54
CA ARG A 6 9.56 -14.25 11.71
C ARG A 6 8.81 -13.86 12.98
N ILE A 7 7.71 -13.10 12.87
CA ILE A 7 6.95 -12.62 14.03
C ILE A 7 5.90 -13.63 14.46
N PHE A 8 5.23 -14.26 13.50
CA PHE A 8 4.04 -15.06 13.76
C PHE A 8 4.29 -16.57 13.62
N GLY A 9 5.46 -17.00 13.12
CA GLY A 9 5.79 -18.42 12.93
C GLY A 9 4.87 -19.13 11.93
N ILE A 10 4.11 -18.37 11.16
CA ILE A 10 3.20 -18.83 10.11
C ILE A 10 3.65 -18.22 8.80
N ALA A 11 3.59 -19.01 7.72
CA ALA A 11 3.86 -18.57 6.36
C ALA A 11 2.52 -18.51 5.59
N PRO A 12 1.78 -17.39 5.66
CA PRO A 12 0.43 -17.29 5.08
C PRO A 12 0.40 -17.50 3.57
N ASP A 13 1.49 -17.18 2.89
CA ASP A 13 1.71 -17.32 1.46
C ASP A 13 2.69 -18.46 1.11
N GLY A 14 3.10 -19.26 2.09
CA GLY A 14 4.09 -20.33 1.90
C GLY A 14 5.55 -19.84 1.86
N GLY A 15 5.83 -18.61 2.26
CA GLY A 15 7.19 -18.07 2.34
C GLY A 15 7.69 -17.48 1.01
N ASP A 16 6.76 -17.06 0.15
CA ASP A 16 7.04 -16.43 -1.15
C ASP A 16 7.17 -14.88 -1.06
N GLY A 17 6.91 -14.31 0.13
CA GLY A 17 7.00 -12.89 0.44
C GLY A 17 5.88 -12.02 -0.15
N THR A 18 4.83 -12.60 -0.72
CA THR A 18 3.71 -11.84 -1.29
C THR A 18 2.91 -11.10 -0.22
N THR A 19 2.81 -11.66 0.99
CA THR A 19 2.14 -11.05 2.14
C THR A 19 2.81 -9.73 2.52
N GLU A 20 4.13 -9.72 2.69
CA GLU A 20 4.93 -8.53 2.98
C GLU A 20 4.76 -7.47 1.89
N LEU A 21 4.77 -7.92 0.63
CA LEU A 21 4.61 -7.05 -0.52
C LEU A 21 3.25 -6.35 -0.48
N ILE A 22 2.17 -7.05 -0.12
CA ILE A 22 0.84 -6.46 0.06
C ILE A 22 0.85 -5.45 1.21
N TYR A 23 1.43 -5.80 2.36
CA TYR A 23 1.50 -4.89 3.51
C TYR A 23 2.26 -3.59 3.24
N ILE A 24 3.23 -3.62 2.32
CA ILE A 24 3.93 -2.42 1.85
C ILE A 24 3.13 -1.72 0.74
N ALA A 25 2.69 -2.44 -0.28
CA ALA A 25 2.06 -1.87 -1.46
C ALA A 25 0.74 -1.16 -1.13
N VAL A 26 -0.08 -1.69 -0.22
CA VAL A 26 -1.37 -1.12 0.16
C VAL A 26 -1.27 0.30 0.71
N PRO A 27 -0.47 0.59 1.77
CA PRO A 27 -0.35 1.96 2.28
C PRO A 27 0.23 2.93 1.25
N PHE A 28 1.17 2.49 0.40
CA PHE A 28 1.68 3.31 -0.71
C PHE A 28 0.60 3.63 -1.73
N ALA A 29 -0.20 2.65 -2.14
CA ALA A 29 -1.30 2.83 -3.08
C ALA A 29 -2.38 3.78 -2.51
N VAL A 30 -2.76 3.59 -1.24
CA VAL A 30 -3.72 4.47 -0.55
C VAL A 30 -3.17 5.90 -0.49
N GLY A 31 -1.90 6.09 -0.09
CA GLY A 31 -1.26 7.40 -0.06
C GLY A 31 -1.26 8.09 -1.43
N ALA A 32 -0.90 7.34 -2.49
CA ALA A 32 -0.90 7.85 -3.86
C ALA A 32 -2.30 8.28 -4.32
N ILE A 33 -3.34 7.50 -4.01
CA ILE A 33 -4.73 7.84 -4.33
C ILE A 33 -5.17 9.11 -3.61
N LEU A 34 -4.84 9.26 -2.32
CA LEU A 34 -5.20 10.46 -1.56
C LEU A 34 -4.50 11.72 -2.10
N VAL A 35 -3.21 11.61 -2.41
CA VAL A 35 -2.45 12.71 -3.03
C VAL A 35 -3.04 13.06 -4.39
N ALA A 36 -3.23 12.08 -5.28
CA ALA A 36 -3.82 12.29 -6.59
C ALA A 36 -5.21 12.93 -6.50
N ARG A 37 -6.06 12.45 -5.59
CA ARG A 37 -7.39 13.04 -5.34
C ARG A 37 -7.29 14.48 -4.89
N SER A 38 -6.36 14.81 -3.99
CA SER A 38 -6.16 16.19 -3.52
C SER A 38 -5.70 17.12 -4.65
N TRP A 39 -4.82 16.63 -5.53
CA TRP A 39 -4.32 17.36 -6.69
C TRP A 39 -5.42 17.61 -7.71
N LEU A 40 -6.20 16.58 -8.05
CA LEU A 40 -7.31 16.69 -8.99
C LEU A 40 -8.39 17.66 -8.49
N ARG A 41 -8.70 17.65 -7.20
CA ARG A 41 -9.65 18.62 -6.61
C ARG A 41 -9.16 20.06 -6.74
N ARG A 42 -7.89 20.31 -6.40
CA ARG A 42 -7.28 21.65 -6.55
C ARG A 42 -7.24 22.10 -8.01
N ALA A 43 -6.97 21.18 -8.94
CA ALA A 43 -6.97 21.49 -10.37
C ALA A 43 -8.39 21.83 -10.89
N ALA A 44 -9.42 21.15 -10.38
CA ALA A 44 -10.81 21.44 -10.71
C ALA A 44 -11.27 22.80 -10.15
N GLU A 45 -10.85 23.16 -8.93
CA GLU A 45 -11.13 24.47 -8.32
C GLU A 45 -10.47 25.62 -9.09
N ARG A 46 -9.25 25.43 -9.63
CA ARG A 46 -8.57 26.44 -10.45
C ARG A 46 -9.19 26.65 -11.85
N ARG A 47 -10.08 25.76 -12.28
CA ARG A 47 -10.77 25.84 -13.59
C ARG A 47 -12.14 26.52 -13.52
N ARG A 48 -12.68 26.78 -12.32
CA ARG A 48 -13.90 27.56 -12.10
C ARG A 48 -13.54 29.00 -11.75
#